data_AF-A0A951E1G6-F1
#
_entry.id   AF-A0A951E1G6-F1
#
_cell.length_a   1.000
_cell.length_b   1.000
_cell.length_c   1.000
_cell.angle_alpha   90.00
_cell.angle_beta   90.00
_cell.angle_gamma   90.00
#
_symmetry.space_group_name_H-M   'P 1'
#
loop_
_entity.id
_entity.type
_entity.pdbx_description
1 polymer ?
#
loop_
_entity_poly.entity_id
_entity_poly.type
_entity_poly.pdbx_seq_one_letter_code
_entity_poly.pdbx_strand_id
1 'polypeptide(L)'
;MKTIRFAGFLLGLLILPLVQGAEPKSDKPKQFIYVLHLVPRLHDDKAWTEQDKAAVERHFNRFKAAVEIGQVILVGRTPEPSDKTFGIAIFEAIDEMAARKFMDEDPAVAGGQMTAELHPFYVALQRKNP
;
A
#
# COMPACT_ATOMS: atom_id res chain seq x y z
N MET A 1 10.45 -61.20 -51.11
CA MET A 1 11.08 -61.61 -49.84
C MET A 1 12.20 -60.62 -49.50
N LYS A 2 12.00 -59.79 -48.46
CA LYS A 2 13.01 -59.27 -47.53
C LYS A 2 12.27 -58.40 -46.50
N THR A 3 12.07 -58.99 -45.34
CA THR A 3 11.59 -58.42 -44.07
C THR A 3 12.62 -57.46 -43.46
N ILE A 4 12.14 -56.55 -42.58
CA ILE A 4 12.73 -55.96 -41.34
C ILE A 4 11.99 -54.61 -41.13
N ARG A 5 10.99 -54.43 -40.25
CA ARG A 5 10.86 -54.41 -38.77
C ARG A 5 11.45 -53.16 -38.04
N PHE A 6 10.60 -52.62 -37.15
CA PHE A 6 10.80 -51.61 -36.08
C PHE A 6 10.74 -50.13 -36.52
N ALA A 7 10.17 -49.17 -35.78
CA ALA A 7 9.75 -49.12 -34.38
C ALA A 7 8.57 -48.15 -34.22
N GLY A 8 7.70 -48.39 -33.23
CA GLY A 8 6.66 -47.46 -32.83
C GLY A 8 7.26 -46.22 -32.15
N PHE A 9 6.67 -45.06 -32.41
CA PHE A 9 6.93 -43.83 -31.66
C PHE A 9 5.60 -43.33 -31.10
N LEU A 10 5.40 -43.58 -29.81
CA LEU A 10 4.28 -43.07 -29.03
C LEU A 10 4.57 -41.59 -28.77
N LEU A 11 3.88 -40.69 -29.50
CA LEU A 11 4.01 -39.25 -29.32
C LEU A 11 3.24 -38.83 -28.05
N GLY A 12 3.94 -38.75 -26.93
CA GLY A 12 3.42 -38.19 -25.68
C GLY A 12 3.21 -36.68 -25.82
N LEU A 13 1.96 -36.23 -25.70
CA LEU A 13 1.60 -34.82 -25.66
C LEU A 13 2.03 -34.24 -24.30
N LEU A 14 3.20 -33.58 -24.26
CA LEU A 14 3.66 -32.82 -23.09
C LEU A 14 2.76 -31.59 -22.91
N ILE A 15 1.88 -31.62 -21.92
CA ILE A 15 1.19 -30.41 -21.44
C ILE A 15 2.21 -29.67 -20.56
N LEU A 16 2.83 -28.62 -21.10
CA LEU A 16 3.57 -27.67 -20.25
C LEU A 16 2.56 -26.94 -19.34
N PRO A 17 2.77 -26.89 -18.02
CA PRO A 17 2.04 -25.93 -17.21
C PRO A 17 2.48 -24.53 -17.65
N LEU A 18 1.49 -23.70 -17.99
CA LEU A 18 1.69 -22.26 -18.17
C LEU A 18 2.18 -21.72 -16.82
N VAL A 19 3.49 -21.61 -16.66
CA VAL A 19 4.07 -20.85 -15.56
C VAL A 19 3.60 -19.42 -15.80
N GLN A 20 2.63 -18.98 -15.00
CA GLN A 20 2.28 -17.57 -14.91
C GLN A 20 3.54 -16.86 -14.42
N GLY A 21 4.26 -16.24 -15.36
CA GLY A 21 5.45 -15.46 -15.06
C GLY A 21 5.06 -14.35 -14.13
N ALA A 22 5.62 -14.35 -12.91
CA ALA A 22 5.66 -13.16 -12.09
C ALA A 22 6.37 -12.09 -12.91
N GLU A 23 5.69 -10.95 -13.13
CA GLU A 23 6.28 -9.75 -13.70
C GLU A 23 7.64 -9.48 -13.03
N PRO A 24 8.68 -9.10 -13.80
CA PRO A 24 9.98 -8.80 -13.23
C PRO A 24 9.83 -7.72 -12.15
N LYS A 25 10.21 -8.06 -10.91
CA LYS A 25 10.24 -7.10 -9.80
C LYS A 25 11.23 -6.00 -10.14
N SER A 26 10.72 -4.82 -10.47
CA SER A 26 11.50 -3.59 -10.50
C SER A 26 12.14 -3.37 -9.13
N ASP A 27 13.46 -3.24 -9.06
CA ASP A 27 14.20 -2.91 -7.83
C ASP A 27 13.94 -1.48 -7.32
N LYS A 28 13.31 -0.63 -8.14
CA LYS A 28 12.96 0.73 -7.72
C LYS A 28 11.70 0.72 -6.85
N PRO A 29 11.71 1.43 -5.71
CA PRO A 29 10.51 1.60 -4.88
C PRO A 29 9.36 2.15 -5.71
N LYS A 30 8.16 1.62 -5.48
CA LYS A 30 6.92 2.11 -6.06
C LYS A 30 6.29 3.12 -5.13
N GLN A 31 5.64 4.13 -5.69
CA GLN A 31 4.94 5.14 -4.92
C GLN A 31 3.48 4.76 -4.72
N PHE A 32 2.99 5.08 -3.53
CA PHE A 32 1.61 4.84 -3.11
C PHE A 32 1.09 6.07 -2.40
N ILE A 33 -0.23 6.22 -2.43
CA ILE A 33 -0.96 7.17 -1.61
C ILE A 33 -1.98 6.38 -0.78
N TYR A 34 -2.15 6.74 0.48
CA TYR A 34 -3.39 6.41 1.15
C TYR A 34 -4.10 7.64 1.69
N VAL A 35 -5.43 7.60 1.55
CA VAL A 35 -6.36 8.64 2.01
C VAL A 35 -6.99 8.18 3.31
N LEU A 36 -6.86 8.97 4.38
CA LEU A 36 -7.41 8.67 5.70
C LEU A 36 -8.66 9.49 5.97
N HIS A 37 -9.69 8.85 6.52
CA HIS A 37 -10.88 9.54 7.04
C HIS A 37 -11.07 9.22 8.51
N LEU A 38 -11.45 10.23 9.29
CA LEU A 38 -11.81 10.04 10.68
C LEU A 38 -13.14 9.26 10.77
N VAL A 39 -13.21 8.25 11.65
CA VAL A 39 -14.45 7.47 11.80
C VAL A 39 -15.60 8.33 12.35
N PRO A 40 -16.87 8.07 11.96
CA PRO A 40 -18.01 8.89 12.38
C PRO A 40 -18.16 9.09 13.89
N ARG A 41 -17.80 8.08 14.70
CA ARG A 41 -17.92 8.21 16.17
C ARG A 41 -17.02 9.32 16.74
N LEU A 42 -15.95 9.69 16.05
CA LEU A 42 -14.98 10.69 16.49
C LEU A 42 -15.23 12.07 15.87
N HIS A 43 -16.32 12.25 15.12
CA HIS A 43 -16.71 13.56 14.60
C HIS A 43 -17.18 14.52 15.71
N ASP A 44 -17.69 13.98 16.82
CA ASP A 44 -17.94 14.75 18.05
C ASP A 44 -16.69 14.76 18.94
N ASP A 45 -16.16 15.94 19.22
CA ASP A 45 -14.99 16.15 20.09
C ASP A 45 -15.18 15.52 21.48
N LYS A 46 -16.42 15.43 21.98
CA LYS A 46 -16.72 14.81 23.28
C LYS A 46 -16.58 13.29 23.30
N ALA A 47 -16.56 12.66 22.13
CA ALA A 47 -16.45 11.20 22.01
C ALA A 47 -14.99 10.70 22.06
N TRP A 48 -14.01 11.61 22.07
CA TRP A 48 -12.59 11.28 22.09
C TRP A 48 -12.14 10.77 23.46
N THR A 49 -11.57 9.56 23.47
CA THR A 49 -10.91 8.99 24.65
C THR A 49 -9.42 9.33 24.67
N GLU A 50 -8.77 9.15 25.82
CA GLU A 50 -7.31 9.29 25.91
C GLU A 50 -6.57 8.25 25.04
N GLN A 51 -7.16 7.07 24.88
CA GLN A 51 -6.65 6.03 23.97
C GLN A 51 -6.70 6.48 22.51
N ASP A 52 -7.78 7.16 22.09
CA ASP A 52 -7.93 7.70 20.74
C ASP A 52 -6.88 8.78 20.46
N LYS A 53 -6.72 9.72 21.40
CA LYS A 53 -5.71 10.79 21.30
C LYS A 53 -4.30 10.20 21.20
N ALA A 54 -3.99 9.22 22.07
CA ALA A 54 -2.69 8.55 22.05
C ALA A 54 -2.45 7.76 20.76
N ALA A 55 -3.47 7.17 20.15
CA ALA A 55 -3.35 6.49 18.86
C ALA A 55 -3.03 7.47 17.73
N VAL A 56 -3.72 8.61 17.67
CA VAL A 56 -3.46 9.67 16.67
C VAL A 56 -2.08 10.32 16.88
N GLU A 57 -1.62 10.45 18.11
CA GLU A 57 -0.26 10.90 18.41
C GLU A 57 0.79 9.90 17.88
N ARG A 58 0.61 8.60 18.14
CA ARG A 58 1.51 7.55 17.62
C ARG A 58 1.50 7.50 16.09
N HIS A 59 0.34 7.68 15.47
CA HIS A 59 0.20 7.83 14.02
C HIS A 59 1.08 8.96 13.47
N PHE A 60 1.02 10.15 14.07
CA PHE A 60 1.85 11.28 13.64
C PHE A 60 3.35 11.04 13.91
N ASN A 61 3.70 10.41 15.04
CA ASN A 61 5.08 10.05 15.35
C ASN A 61 5.65 9.02 14.36
N ARG A 62 4.86 8.03 13.94
CA ARG A 62 5.23 7.06 12.91
C ARG A 62 5.57 7.76 11.59
N PHE A 63 4.76 8.73 11.17
CA PHE A 63 5.06 9.49 9.95
C PHE A 63 6.33 10.33 10.06
N LYS A 64 6.58 10.99 11.20
CA LYS A 64 7.84 11.71 11.42
C LYS A 64 9.05 10.79 11.22
N ALA A 65 9.05 9.62 11.87
CA ALA A 65 10.12 8.63 11.71
C ALA A 65 10.24 8.11 10.26
N ALA A 66 9.10 7.88 9.58
CA ALA A 66 9.09 7.38 8.21
C ALA A 66 9.59 8.44 7.19
N VAL A 67 9.36 9.73 7.46
CA VAL A 67 9.94 10.84 6.69
C VAL A 67 11.46 10.91 6.90
N GLU A 68 11.93 10.77 8.15
CA GLU A 68 13.36 10.81 8.48
C GLU A 68 14.17 9.72 7.74
N ILE A 69 13.60 8.53 7.56
CA ILE A 69 14.24 7.44 6.80
C ILE A 69 13.95 7.47 5.29
N GLY A 70 13.22 8.48 4.80
CA GLY A 70 12.89 8.67 3.39
C GLY A 70 11.79 7.74 2.84
N GLN A 71 11.11 6.96 3.68
CA GLN A 71 10.01 6.11 3.24
C GLN A 71 8.76 6.93 2.89
N VAL A 72 8.46 7.96 3.67
CA VAL A 72 7.30 8.85 3.44
C VAL A 72 7.77 10.15 2.79
N ILE A 73 7.15 10.51 1.68
CA ILE A 73 7.47 11.68 0.87
C ILE A 73 6.71 12.90 1.39
N LEU A 74 5.41 12.74 1.67
CA LEU A 74 4.53 13.82 2.08
C LEU A 74 3.39 13.28 2.93
N VAL A 75 3.05 14.01 3.99
CA VAL A 75 1.82 13.83 4.75
C VAL A 75 1.16 15.19 4.91
N GLY A 76 -0.16 15.21 4.74
CA GLY A 76 -0.96 16.42 4.95
C GLY A 76 -2.38 16.04 5.31
N ARG A 77 -3.10 17.01 5.87
CA ARG A 77 -4.55 16.91 6.06
C ARG A 77 -5.22 18.18 5.60
N THR A 78 -6.48 18.06 5.24
CA THR A 78 -7.29 19.21 4.89
C THR A 78 -7.78 19.93 6.16
N PRO A 79 -7.98 21.27 6.13
CA PRO A 79 -8.31 22.06 7.32
C PRO A 79 -9.80 22.02 7.73
N GLU A 80 -10.64 21.31 6.99
CA GLU A 80 -12.08 21.21 7.21
C GLU A 80 -12.41 20.55 8.58
N PRO A 81 -13.64 20.76 9.08
CA PRO A 81 -14.14 20.03 10.25
C PRO A 81 -14.20 18.52 10.04
N SER A 82 -14.26 17.80 11.16
CA SER A 82 -14.12 16.34 11.30
C SER A 82 -14.85 15.48 10.26
N ASP A 83 -16.09 15.80 9.91
CA ASP A 83 -16.91 15.03 8.97
C ASP A 83 -16.49 15.17 7.50
N LYS A 84 -15.67 16.18 7.20
CA LYS A 84 -15.21 16.53 5.85
C LYS A 84 -13.69 16.53 5.71
N THR A 85 -12.97 16.47 6.83
CA THR A 85 -11.51 16.40 6.83
C THR A 85 -11.04 15.05 6.34
N PHE A 86 -9.94 15.06 5.60
CA PHE A 86 -9.21 13.85 5.28
C PHE A 86 -7.70 14.10 5.31
N GLY A 87 -6.97 13.04 5.62
CA GLY A 87 -5.51 13.00 5.55
C GLY A 87 -5.06 12.32 4.26
N ILE A 88 -3.86 12.66 3.79
CA ILE A 88 -3.16 11.89 2.77
C ILE A 88 -1.73 11.61 3.23
N ALA A 89 -1.23 10.44 2.86
CA ALA A 89 0.18 10.09 2.97
C ALA A 89 0.68 9.53 1.65
N ILE A 90 1.70 10.17 1.06
CA ILE A 90 2.40 9.71 -0.15
C ILE A 90 3.73 9.12 0.28
N PHE A 91 4.00 7.89 -0.10
CA PHE A 91 5.12 7.12 0.41
C PHE A 91 5.61 6.06 -0.59
N GLU A 92 6.75 5.46 -0.29
CA GLU A 92 7.39 4.44 -1.10
C GLU A 92 7.33 3.06 -0.44
N ALA A 93 7.09 2.03 -1.25
CA ALA A 93 7.14 0.63 -0.85
C ALA A 93 7.61 -0.26 -2.01
N ILE A 94 8.16 -1.43 -1.68
CA ILE A 94 8.69 -2.36 -2.68
C ILE A 94 7.58 -2.98 -3.57
N ASP A 95 6.38 -3.13 -3.03
CA ASP A 95 5.21 -3.64 -3.71
C ASP A 95 3.91 -3.25 -2.96
N GLU A 96 2.77 -3.60 -3.55
CA GLU A 96 1.45 -3.29 -2.98
C GLU A 96 1.23 -3.98 -1.65
N MET A 97 1.77 -5.19 -1.45
CA MET A 97 1.64 -5.91 -0.18
C MET A 97 2.37 -5.18 0.95
N ALA A 98 3.60 -4.70 0.70
CA ALA A 98 4.34 -3.88 1.65
C ALA A 98 3.64 -2.54 1.92
N ALA A 99 3.07 -1.90 0.88
CA ALA A 99 2.29 -0.68 1.01
C ALA A 99 1.03 -0.89 1.86
N ARG A 100 0.32 -1.99 1.61
CA ARG A 100 -0.88 -2.40 2.34
C ARG A 100 -0.59 -2.60 3.81
N LYS A 101 0.47 -3.36 4.11
CA LYS A 101 0.98 -3.57 5.46
C LYS A 101 1.34 -2.24 6.14
N PHE A 102 2.03 -1.34 5.45
CA PHE A 102 2.39 -0.03 6.03
C PHE A 102 1.14 0.77 6.43
N MET A 103 0.10 0.78 5.60
CA MET A 103 -1.18 1.44 5.91
C MET A 103 -1.97 0.72 7.02
N ASP A 104 -2.03 -0.62 7.01
CA ASP A 104 -2.79 -1.39 8.03
C ASP A 104 -2.18 -1.26 9.43
N GLU A 105 -0.86 -1.16 9.52
CA GLU A 105 -0.17 -1.01 10.79
C GLU A 105 -0.13 0.44 11.28
N ASP A 106 -0.64 1.39 10.51
CA ASP A 106 -0.80 2.77 10.97
C ASP A 106 -1.59 2.77 12.30
N PRO A 107 -1.06 3.33 13.40
CA PRO A 107 -1.70 3.29 14.70
C PRO A 107 -3.14 3.80 14.74
N ALA A 108 -3.49 4.79 13.91
CA ALA A 108 -4.85 5.32 13.84
C ALA A 108 -5.78 4.42 13.01
N VAL A 109 -5.24 3.65 12.06
CA VAL A 109 -5.98 2.66 11.27
C VAL A 109 -6.18 1.38 12.09
N ALA A 110 -5.09 0.79 12.58
CA ALA A 110 -5.11 -0.40 13.43
C ALA A 110 -5.93 -0.21 14.71
N GLY A 111 -5.92 1.00 15.27
CA GLY A 111 -6.69 1.36 16.46
C GLY A 111 -8.16 1.72 16.18
N GLY A 112 -8.57 1.79 14.91
CA GLY A 112 -9.96 2.08 14.51
C GLY A 112 -10.39 3.54 14.67
N GLN A 113 -9.45 4.49 14.82
CA GLN A 113 -9.74 5.92 14.84
C GLN A 113 -9.95 6.46 13.41
N MET A 114 -9.28 5.85 12.42
CA MET A 114 -9.36 6.25 11.02
C MET A 114 -9.60 5.04 10.13
N THR A 115 -10.35 5.24 9.05
CA THR A 115 -10.32 4.34 7.90
C THR A 115 -9.29 4.84 6.89
N ALA A 116 -8.79 3.95 6.05
CA ALA A 116 -7.86 4.33 5.00
C ALA A 116 -8.11 3.55 3.70
N GLU A 117 -7.85 4.20 2.57
CA GLU A 117 -7.92 3.62 1.22
C GLU A 117 -6.56 3.75 0.54
N LEU A 118 -5.99 2.63 0.08
CA LEU A 118 -4.67 2.57 -0.55
C LEU A 118 -4.79 2.58 -2.07
N HIS A 119 -3.95 3.37 -2.73
CA HIS A 119 -3.85 3.41 -4.18
C HIS A 119 -2.37 3.45 -4.64
N PRO A 120 -2.02 2.77 -5.75
CA PRO A 120 -0.81 3.09 -6.48
C PRO A 120 -0.82 4.57 -6.89
N PHE A 121 0.32 5.24 -6.77
CA PHE A 121 0.42 6.67 -7.05
C PHE A 121 1.61 6.96 -7.96
N TYR A 122 1.42 7.86 -8.91
CA TYR A 122 2.47 8.30 -9.82
C TYR A 122 2.47 9.82 -9.88
N VAL A 123 3.60 10.43 -9.48
CA VAL A 123 3.81 11.87 -9.62
C VAL A 123 4.07 12.20 -11.09
N ALA A 124 3.05 12.70 -11.78
CA ALA A 124 3.19 13.13 -13.16
C ALA A 124 4.01 14.43 -13.28
N LEU A 125 3.84 15.36 -12.33
CA LEU A 125 4.52 16.65 -12.27
C LEU A 125 4.76 17.04 -10.80
N GLN A 126 5.94 17.57 -10.50
CA GLN A 126 6.27 18.20 -9.22
C GLN A 126 7.06 19.47 -9.45
N ARG A 127 6.81 20.51 -8.64
CA ARG A 127 7.68 21.70 -8.65
C ARG A 127 9.09 21.30 -8.26
N LYS A 128 10.10 21.94 -8.84
CA LYS A 128 11.45 21.86 -8.28
C LYS A 128 11.44 22.50 -6.90
N ASN A 129 12.15 21.91 -5.94
CA ASN A 129 12.33 22.54 -4.64
C ASN A 129 13.01 23.91 -4.89
N PRO A 130 12.42 25.04 -4.49
CA PRO A 130 13.04 26.35 -4.66
C PRO A 130 14.34 26.46 -3.87
#